data_AF-A0A7J0CH51-F1
#
_entry.id   AF-A0A7J0CH51-F1
#
_cell.length_a   1.000
_cell.length_b   1.000
_cell.length_c   1.000
_cell.angle_alpha   90.00
_cell.angle_beta   90.00
_cell.angle_gamma   90.00
#
_symmetry.space_group_name_H-M   'P 1'
#
loop_
_entity.id
_entity.type
_entity.pdbx_description
1 polymer ?
#
loop_
_entity_poly.entity_id
_entity_poly.type
_entity_poly.pdbx_seq_one_letter_code
_entity_poly.pdbx_strand_id
1 'polypeptide(L)'
;MGTLSVRAAEGLKTAVKNAYGYSDDQAYRHTGISSMNGTTDVGETITVADFRTILAYAQQRHLSRLTFWSVNRDRPCTGGGADTCSGVGQQPWDFTRVLAQYRG
;
A
#
# COMPACT_ATOMS: atom_id res chain seq x y z
N MET A 1 3.39 9.95 -0.24
CA MET A 1 3.96 8.73 0.37
C MET A 1 4.18 7.55 -0.60
N GLY A 2 3.47 7.46 -1.74
CA GLY A 2 3.53 6.31 -2.64
C GLY A 2 4.93 6.02 -3.19
N THR A 3 5.69 7.05 -3.59
CA THR A 3 7.08 6.88 -4.04
C THR A 3 7.99 6.32 -2.94
N LEU A 4 7.76 6.68 -1.67
CA LEU A 4 8.53 6.14 -0.56
C LEU A 4 8.18 4.67 -0.30
N SER A 5 6.90 4.29 -0.42
CA SER A 5 6.49 2.88 -0.35
C SER A 5 7.12 2.05 -1.48
N VAL A 6 7.21 2.58 -2.70
CA VAL A 6 7.91 1.93 -3.82
C VAL A 6 9.40 1.75 -3.51
N ARG A 7 10.07 2.79 -3.01
CA ARG A 7 11.50 2.70 -2.63
C ARG A 7 11.72 1.65 -1.52
N ALA A 8 10.84 1.60 -0.53
CA ALA A 8 10.90 0.58 0.51
C ALA A 8 10.73 -0.84 -0.07
N ALA A 9 9.80 -1.01 -1.01
CA ALA A 9 9.59 -2.29 -1.70
C ALA A 9 10.81 -2.73 -2.53
N GLU A 10 11.50 -1.81 -3.22
CA GLU A 10 12.75 -2.11 -3.93
C GLU A 10 13.88 -2.56 -2.98
N GLY A 11 14.00 -1.90 -1.82
CA GLY A 11 14.94 -2.30 -0.78
C GLY A 11 14.64 -3.70 -0.25
N LEU A 12 13.38 -3.97 0.09
CA LEU A 12 12.94 -5.29 0.53
C LEU A 12 13.19 -6.37 -0.54
N LYS A 13 12.81 -6.11 -1.80
CA LYS A 13 13.06 -7.04 -2.91
C LYS A 13 14.54 -7.39 -3.01
N THR A 14 15.43 -6.40 -2.87
CA THR A 14 16.88 -6.61 -2.94
C THR A 14 17.36 -7.51 -1.80
N ALA A 15 16.86 -7.30 -0.58
CA ALA A 15 17.16 -8.16 0.55
C ALA A 15 16.69 -9.60 0.32
N VAL A 16 15.44 -9.79 -0.15
CA VAL A 16 14.87 -11.11 -0.47
C VAL A 16 15.68 -11.81 -1.57
N LYS A 17 16.01 -11.08 -2.65
CA LYS A 17 16.85 -11.59 -3.74
C LYS A 17 18.16 -12.16 -3.22
N ASN A 18 18.88 -11.38 -2.41
CA ASN A 18 20.21 -11.76 -1.93
C ASN A 18 20.14 -12.91 -0.92
N ALA A 19 19.13 -12.92 -0.05
CA ALA A 19 18.97 -13.95 0.97
C ALA A 19 18.69 -15.34 0.37
N TYR A 20 17.93 -15.39 -0.73
CA TYR A 20 17.44 -16.66 -1.30
C TYR A 20 18.03 -17.01 -2.67
N GLY A 21 18.94 -16.20 -3.21
CA GLY A 21 19.54 -16.42 -4.53
C GLY A 21 18.54 -16.33 -5.69
N TYR A 22 17.48 -15.53 -5.53
CA TYR A 22 16.40 -15.40 -6.50
C TYR A 22 16.77 -14.49 -7.69
N SER A 23 16.04 -14.64 -8.79
CA SER A 23 15.97 -13.58 -9.81
C SER A 23 15.21 -12.37 -9.26
N ASP A 24 15.30 -11.22 -9.95
CA ASP A 24 14.52 -10.04 -9.55
C ASP A 24 13.00 -10.31 -9.60
N ASP A 25 12.51 -10.98 -10.65
CA ASP A 25 11.10 -11.33 -10.81
C ASP A 25 10.60 -12.26 -9.68
N GLN A 26 11.38 -13.30 -9.34
CA GLN A 26 11.05 -14.17 -8.22
C GLN A 26 10.98 -13.37 -6.91
N ALA A 27 11.96 -12.51 -6.63
CA ALA A 27 11.96 -11.73 -5.40
C ALA A 27 10.78 -10.74 -5.32
N TYR A 28 10.34 -10.14 -6.44
CA TYR A 28 9.11 -9.35 -6.48
C TYR A 28 7.87 -10.20 -6.15
N ARG A 29 7.76 -11.40 -6.75
CA ARG A 29 6.67 -12.35 -6.49
C ARG A 29 6.66 -12.94 -5.08
N HIS A 30 7.72 -12.71 -4.30
CA HIS A 30 7.79 -13.03 -2.87
C HIS A 30 7.61 -11.79 -1.96
N THR A 31 7.44 -10.61 -2.54
CA THR A 31 7.31 -9.33 -1.83
C THR A 31 5.87 -8.81 -1.94
N GLY A 32 5.43 -8.04 -0.95
CA GLY A 32 4.12 -7.38 -0.96
C GLY A 32 4.17 -6.08 -0.15
N ILE A 33 3.16 -5.24 -0.32
CA ILE A 33 3.07 -3.96 0.39
C ILE A 33 1.84 -3.97 1.30
N SER A 34 2.03 -3.56 2.55
CA SER A 34 0.95 -3.19 3.47
C SER A 34 1.13 -1.74 3.92
N SER A 35 0.21 -0.87 3.53
CA SER A 35 0.25 0.56 3.88
C SER A 35 -0.82 0.90 4.92
N MET A 36 -0.70 2.03 5.61
CA MET A 36 -1.79 2.58 6.42
C MET A 36 -2.55 3.61 5.58
N ASN A 37 -3.86 3.53 5.46
CA ASN A 37 -4.61 4.47 4.61
C ASN A 37 -4.82 5.83 5.31
N GLY A 38 -4.69 6.95 4.61
CA GLY A 38 -4.87 8.26 5.22
C GLY A 38 -3.79 8.64 6.22
N THR A 39 -4.15 9.33 7.30
CA THR A 39 -3.24 9.78 8.34
C THR A 39 -2.72 8.61 9.17
N THR A 40 -1.41 8.55 9.40
CA THR A 40 -0.75 7.51 10.20
C THR A 40 -0.55 7.94 11.65
N ASP A 41 -0.21 7.00 12.52
CA ASP A 41 0.06 7.26 13.95
C ASP A 41 1.23 8.23 14.19
N VAL A 42 2.09 8.39 13.19
CA VAL A 42 3.26 9.29 13.20
C VAL A 42 3.02 10.58 12.41
N GLY A 43 1.77 10.85 12.00
CA GLY A 43 1.36 12.10 11.37
C GLY A 43 1.62 12.21 9.87
N GLU A 44 2.06 11.13 9.20
CA GLU A 44 2.17 11.12 7.75
C GLU A 44 0.78 11.05 7.11
N THR A 45 0.62 11.61 5.91
CA THR A 45 -0.64 11.53 5.16
C THR A 45 -0.45 10.67 3.91
N ILE A 46 -1.22 9.59 3.83
CA ILE A 46 -1.22 8.64 2.72
C ILE A 46 -2.54 8.75 1.96
N THR A 47 -2.47 9.33 0.77
CA THR A 47 -3.66 9.66 -0.03
C THR A 47 -4.12 8.49 -0.91
N VAL A 48 -5.33 8.60 -1.47
CA VAL A 48 -5.81 7.66 -2.49
C VAL A 48 -4.90 7.69 -3.74
N ALA A 49 -4.30 8.84 -4.07
CA ALA A 49 -3.34 8.94 -5.17
C ALA A 49 -2.05 8.15 -4.89
N ASP A 50 -1.56 8.15 -3.64
CA ASP A 50 -0.41 7.33 -3.25
C ASP A 50 -0.71 5.83 -3.42
N PHE A 51 -1.93 5.41 -3.10
CA PHE A 51 -2.38 4.03 -3.31
C PHE A 51 -2.45 3.66 -4.80
N ARG A 52 -2.80 4.61 -5.69
CA ARG A 52 -2.73 4.37 -7.15
C ARG A 52 -1.29 4.19 -7.62
N THR A 53 -0.34 4.95 -7.08
CA THR A 53 1.09 4.76 -7.35
C THR A 53 1.57 3.37 -6.89
N ILE A 54 1.17 2.95 -5.68
CA ILE A 54 1.48 1.62 -5.14
C ILE A 54 0.87 0.51 -6.02
N LEU A 55 -0.38 0.66 -6.43
CA LEU A 55 -1.05 -0.29 -7.33
C LEU A 55 -0.31 -0.44 -8.66
N ALA A 56 0.02 0.68 -9.32
CA ALA A 56 0.70 0.66 -10.62
C ALA A 56 2.06 -0.05 -10.53
N TYR A 57 2.82 0.23 -9.47
CA TYR A 57 4.08 -0.47 -9.20
C TYR A 57 3.87 -1.98 -8.99
N ALA A 58 2.88 -2.35 -8.18
CA ALA A 58 2.59 -3.76 -7.90
C ALA A 58 2.17 -4.53 -9.16
N GLN A 59 1.36 -3.91 -10.02
CA GLN A 59 0.97 -4.47 -11.33
C GLN A 59 2.17 -4.62 -12.25
N GLN A 60 3.06 -3.63 -12.30
CA GLN A 60 4.26 -3.69 -13.14
C GLN A 60 5.24 -4.78 -12.70
N ARG A 61 5.29 -5.09 -11.40
CA ARG A 61 6.27 -6.03 -10.80
C ARG A 61 5.69 -7.37 -10.37
N HIS A 62 4.39 -7.59 -10.54
CA HIS A 62 3.70 -8.83 -10.13
C HIS A 62 3.98 -9.19 -8.67
N LEU A 63 3.79 -8.23 -7.75
CA LEU A 63 3.99 -8.48 -6.32
C LEU A 63 3.05 -9.58 -5.80
N SER A 64 3.45 -10.31 -4.77
CA SER A 64 2.59 -11.35 -4.18
C SER A 64 1.26 -10.83 -3.65
N ARG A 65 1.25 -9.59 -3.12
CA ARG A 65 0.13 -9.08 -2.30
C ARG A 65 0.15 -7.57 -2.13
N LEU A 66 -1.04 -6.98 -2.12
CA LEU A 66 -1.31 -5.64 -1.61
C LEU A 66 -2.36 -5.70 -0.49
N THR A 67 -2.09 -5.03 0.63
CA THR A 67 -3.06 -4.84 1.73
C THR A 67 -2.93 -3.45 2.34
N PHE A 68 -3.84 -3.11 3.25
CA PHE A 68 -3.69 -1.93 4.09
C PHE A 68 -4.34 -2.08 5.45
N TRP A 69 -3.88 -1.25 6.39
CA TRP A 69 -4.54 -0.98 7.66
C TRP A 69 -5.36 0.31 7.55
N SER A 70 -6.69 0.29 7.60
CA SER A 70 -7.56 -0.90 7.63
C SER A 70 -8.92 -0.60 7.00
N VAL A 71 -9.71 -1.65 6.75
CA VAL A 71 -11.03 -1.55 6.10
C VAL A 71 -11.98 -0.61 6.86
N ASN A 72 -11.98 -0.64 8.19
CA ASN A 72 -12.84 0.23 9.00
C ASN A 72 -12.52 1.71 8.79
N ARG A 73 -11.26 2.05 8.45
CA ARG A 73 -10.78 3.40 8.22
C ARG A 73 -11.09 3.94 6.83
N ASP A 74 -11.53 3.10 5.89
CA ASP A 74 -11.74 3.46 4.48
C ASP A 74 -13.03 4.27 4.25
N ARG A 75 -13.13 5.43 4.90
CA ARG A 75 -14.28 6.34 4.87
C ARG A 75 -13.89 7.75 5.32
N PRO A 76 -14.65 8.78 4.91
CA PRO A 76 -14.53 10.13 5.46
C PRO A 76 -14.73 10.16 6.98
N CYS A 77 -14.03 11.07 7.65
CA CYS A 77 -14.23 11.29 9.09
C CYS A 77 -15.49 12.12 9.36
N THR A 78 -16.32 11.65 10.28
CA THR A 78 -17.47 12.38 10.85
C THR A 78 -17.33 12.59 12.36
N GLY A 79 -16.17 12.22 12.92
CA GLY A 79 -15.87 12.08 14.35
C GLY A 79 -15.11 10.77 14.60
N GLY A 80 -14.63 10.56 15.83
CA GLY A 80 -13.87 9.36 16.21
C GLY A 80 -12.34 9.49 16.05
N GLY A 81 -11.63 8.44 16.42
CA GLY A 81 -10.16 8.38 16.41
C GLY A 81 -9.57 7.83 15.12
N ALA A 82 -8.24 7.67 15.09
CA ALA A 82 -7.52 7.18 13.91
C ALA A 82 -8.05 5.82 13.41
N ASP A 83 -8.56 4.95 14.29
CA ASP A 83 -9.08 3.63 13.91
C ASP A 83 -10.45 3.64 13.22
N THR A 84 -11.16 4.79 13.22
CA THR A 84 -12.54 4.88 12.69
C THR A 84 -12.64 5.45 11.28
N CYS A 85 -11.65 6.21 10.83
CA CYS A 85 -11.65 6.87 9.53
C CYS A 85 -10.21 7.22 9.12
N SER A 86 -10.02 7.60 7.85
CA SER A 86 -8.68 7.81 7.30
C SER A 86 -8.10 9.20 7.59
N GLY A 87 -8.92 10.19 7.96
CA GLY A 87 -8.45 11.56 8.15
C GLY A 87 -8.15 12.33 6.86
N VAL A 88 -8.46 11.77 5.68
CA VAL A 88 -8.22 12.41 4.37
C VAL A 88 -9.49 12.57 3.55
N GLY A 89 -9.45 13.48 2.57
CA GLY A 89 -10.50 13.61 1.57
C GLY A 89 -10.60 12.35 0.72
N GLN A 90 -11.68 11.60 0.88
CA GLN A 90 -12.00 10.39 0.13
C GLN A 90 -13.51 10.21 0.00
N GLN A 91 -13.96 9.27 -0.82
CA GLN A 91 -15.29 8.66 -0.73
C GLN A 91 -15.20 7.33 0.06
N PRO A 92 -16.31 6.84 0.64
CA PRO A 92 -16.34 5.53 1.28
C PRO A 92 -15.82 4.46 0.33
N TRP A 93 -14.85 3.66 0.80
CA TRP A 93 -14.25 2.53 0.07
C TRP A 93 -13.28 2.89 -1.06
N ASP A 94 -12.78 4.13 -1.14
CA ASP A 94 -11.84 4.51 -2.20
C ASP A 94 -10.53 3.72 -2.16
N PHE A 95 -9.96 3.48 -0.98
CA PHE A 95 -8.71 2.73 -0.86
C PHE A 95 -8.91 1.26 -1.27
N THR A 96 -10.02 0.66 -0.84
CA THR A 96 -10.45 -0.69 -1.23
C THR A 96 -10.66 -0.78 -2.73
N ARG A 97 -11.36 0.19 -3.35
CA ARG A 97 -11.58 0.24 -4.81
C ARG A 97 -10.27 0.30 -5.59
N VAL A 98 -9.25 0.97 -5.07
CA VAL A 98 -7.93 0.99 -5.71
C VAL A 98 -7.30 -0.40 -5.61
N LEU A 99 -7.16 -0.99 -4.42
CA LEU A 99 -6.50 -2.29 -4.28
C LEU A 99 -7.24 -3.44 -4.96
N ALA A 100 -8.57 -3.40 -5.02
CA ALA A 100 -9.38 -4.41 -5.69
C ALA A 100 -9.13 -4.51 -7.21
N GLN A 101 -8.46 -3.51 -7.81
CA GLN A 101 -8.00 -3.57 -9.20
C GLN A 101 -6.75 -4.44 -9.38
N TYR A 102 -6.09 -4.84 -8.29
CA TYR A 102 -4.94 -5.72 -8.36
C TYR A 102 -5.37 -7.17 -8.66
N ARG A 103 -4.76 -7.79 -9.67
CA ARG A 103 -5.13 -9.14 -10.16
C ARG A 103 -3.99 -10.16 -10.13
N GLY A 104 -2.86 -9.83 -9.50
CA GLY A 104 -1.65 -10.65 -9.50
C GLY A 104 -0.74 -10.34 -10.69
#